data_AF-A0A7C6S568-F1
#
_entry.id   AF-A0A7C6S568-F1
#
_cell.length_a   1.000
_cell.length_b   1.000
_cell.length_c   1.000
_cell.angle_alpha   90.00
_cell.angle_beta   90.00
_cell.angle_gamma   90.00
#
_symmetry.space_group_name_H-M   'P 1'
#
loop_
_entity.id
_entity.type
_entity.pdbx_description
1 polymer ?
#
loop_
_entity_poly.entity_id
_entity_poly.type
_entity_poly.pdbx_seq_one_letter_code
_entity_poly.pdbx_strand_id
1 'polypeptide(L)'
;MNKTLKSVAVLTVIAVVCAGLLTVANYFWKAEEPQGVTPEILAIFREMIDDDSAEFYELETGGLGLHENINNIYKASAGQNKDIIIIRATGIAGSYGIVQMLTAINTSNDTIISTKVYRNKTDRKDGLQDLDAFKGLDNQTLQNTQFDVISQSTITGNAMSDAVKLAMAQYESNKQEILDAPAKSYDLLTVNVSLEKDIENISPGESVKVLIEIISTNTRKANPKKASVDITITRNGDKISTPRPEISYKGNKAIYTLTLSRIRANSYEINVKATIKKITAEGSLRFDIKDKLELEVIKRMFEGTTEVTLIEEDTET
;
A
#
# COMPACT_ATOMS: atom_id res chain seq x y z
N MET A 1 -34.02 -3.67 -50.40
CA MET A 1 -32.84 -3.51 -49.51
C MET A 1 -31.80 -4.56 -49.88
N ASN A 2 -30.72 -4.14 -50.54
CA ASN A 2 -29.70 -5.05 -51.12
C ASN A 2 -29.05 -5.92 -50.04
N LYS A 3 -28.77 -7.19 -50.38
CA LYS A 3 -28.14 -8.18 -49.47
C LYS A 3 -26.90 -7.63 -48.77
N THR A 4 -26.10 -6.81 -49.47
CA THR A 4 -24.93 -6.11 -48.94
C THR A 4 -25.25 -5.16 -47.79
N LEU A 5 -26.35 -4.40 -47.86
CA LEU A 5 -26.73 -3.46 -46.80
C LEU A 5 -27.18 -4.19 -45.52
N LYS A 6 -27.84 -5.34 -45.67
CA LYS A 6 -28.22 -6.22 -44.55
C LYS A 6 -26.99 -6.83 -43.87
N SER A 7 -26.02 -7.29 -44.65
CA SER A 7 -24.78 -7.87 -44.11
C SER A 7 -23.95 -6.85 -43.32
N VAL A 8 -23.85 -5.61 -43.80
CA VAL A 8 -23.16 -4.53 -43.08
C VAL A 8 -23.85 -4.24 -41.75
N ALA A 9 -25.18 -4.09 -41.75
CA ALA A 9 -25.94 -3.83 -40.53
C ALA A 9 -25.80 -4.96 -39.48
N VAL A 10 -25.80 -6.22 -39.94
CA VAL A 10 -25.60 -7.39 -39.05
C VAL A 10 -24.19 -7.41 -38.45
N LEU A 11 -23.15 -7.13 -39.24
CA LEU A 11 -21.78 -7.03 -38.75
C LEU A 11 -21.61 -5.90 -37.71
N THR A 12 -22.26 -4.75 -37.90
CA THR A 12 -22.23 -3.66 -36.92
C THR A 12 -22.90 -4.06 -35.61
N VAL A 13 -24.05 -4.74 -35.66
CA VAL A 13 -24.74 -5.21 -34.45
C VAL A 13 -23.89 -6.25 -33.71
N ILE A 14 -23.27 -7.20 -34.42
CA ILE A 14 -22.37 -8.19 -33.81
C ILE A 14 -21.17 -7.51 -33.16
N ALA A 15 -20.55 -6.52 -33.82
CA ALA A 15 -19.41 -5.80 -33.27
C ALA A 15 -19.78 -5.05 -31.97
N VAL A 16 -20.95 -4.39 -31.93
CA VAL A 16 -21.45 -3.70 -30.74
C VAL A 16 -21.75 -4.68 -29.60
N VAL A 17 -22.37 -5.83 -29.91
CA VAL A 17 -22.65 -6.88 -28.91
C VAL A 17 -21.35 -7.49 -28.37
N CYS A 18 -20.38 -7.79 -29.23
CA CYS A 18 -19.07 -8.31 -28.82
C CYS A 18 -18.29 -7.29 -27.97
N ALA A 19 -18.28 -6.01 -28.35
CA ALA A 19 -17.65 -4.96 -27.56
C ALA A 19 -18.35 -4.78 -26.20
N GLY A 20 -19.69 -4.82 -26.17
CA GLY A 20 -20.47 -4.79 -24.93
C GLY A 20 -20.17 -5.97 -24.01
N LEU A 21 -20.15 -7.20 -24.56
CA LEU A 21 -19.82 -8.41 -23.81
C LEU A 21 -18.38 -8.43 -23.31
N LEU A 22 -17.40 -8.00 -24.10
CA LEU A 22 -16.00 -7.89 -23.68
C LEU A 22 -15.81 -6.82 -22.61
N THR A 23 -16.54 -5.71 -22.68
CA THR A 23 -16.48 -4.64 -21.67
C THR A 23 -17.12 -5.11 -20.36
N VAL A 24 -18.29 -5.76 -20.42
CA VAL A 24 -18.96 -6.34 -19.25
C VAL A 24 -18.12 -7.48 -18.66
N ALA A 25 -17.56 -8.37 -19.49
CA ALA A 25 -16.65 -9.42 -19.03
C ALA A 25 -15.38 -8.84 -18.39
N ASN A 26 -14.71 -7.86 -18.99
CA ASN A 26 -13.55 -7.21 -18.36
C ASN A 26 -13.93 -6.44 -17.08
N TYR A 27 -15.14 -5.88 -17.01
CA TYR A 27 -15.62 -5.12 -15.86
C TYR A 27 -16.00 -6.02 -14.68
N PHE A 28 -16.62 -7.17 -14.94
CA PHE A 28 -17.11 -8.10 -13.91
C PHE A 28 -16.14 -9.26 -13.59
N TRP A 29 -15.26 -9.68 -14.51
CA TRP A 29 -14.41 -10.88 -14.34
C TRP A 29 -12.93 -10.64 -14.08
N LYS A 30 -12.44 -9.40 -14.02
CA LYS A 30 -11.14 -9.17 -13.36
C LYS A 30 -11.31 -9.41 -11.86
N ALA A 31 -11.12 -10.67 -11.45
CA ALA A 31 -10.85 -11.02 -10.07
C ALA A 31 -9.61 -10.23 -9.65
N GLU A 32 -9.82 -9.12 -8.95
CA GLU A 32 -8.74 -8.38 -8.31
C GLU A 32 -8.07 -9.33 -7.33
N GLU A 33 -6.75 -9.39 -7.38
CA GLU A 33 -6.01 -10.17 -6.39
C GLU A 33 -6.34 -9.65 -5.00
N PRO A 34 -6.64 -10.55 -4.05
CA PRO A 34 -6.82 -10.11 -2.70
C PRO A 34 -5.52 -9.46 -2.21
N GLN A 35 -5.66 -8.31 -1.54
CA GLN A 35 -4.56 -7.56 -0.95
C GLN A 35 -4.27 -8.12 0.45
N GLY A 36 -2.99 -8.19 0.82
CA GLY A 36 -2.57 -8.71 2.11
C GLY A 36 -2.47 -10.22 2.15
N VAL A 37 -2.19 -10.71 3.36
CA VAL A 37 -2.18 -12.14 3.66
C VAL A 37 -3.63 -12.57 3.93
N THR A 38 -4.26 -13.20 2.94
CA THR A 38 -5.59 -13.79 3.11
C THR A 38 -5.53 -15.05 3.96
N PRO A 39 -6.67 -15.54 4.50
CA PRO A 39 -6.69 -16.84 5.19
C PRO A 39 -6.18 -18.00 4.32
N GLU A 40 -6.47 -17.98 3.01
CA GLU A 40 -6.00 -18.99 2.06
C GLU A 40 -4.47 -18.93 1.86
N ILE A 41 -3.92 -17.72 1.70
CA ILE A 41 -2.48 -17.52 1.57
C ILE A 41 -1.76 -17.87 2.88
N LEU A 42 -2.33 -17.49 4.03
CA LEU A 42 -1.80 -17.80 5.35
C LEU A 42 -1.70 -19.31 5.57
N ALA A 43 -2.73 -20.07 5.17
CA ALA A 43 -2.71 -21.53 5.25
C ALA A 43 -1.55 -22.13 4.43
N ILE A 44 -1.32 -21.61 3.22
CA ILE A 44 -0.17 -22.01 2.39
C ILE A 44 1.15 -21.69 3.10
N PHE A 45 1.28 -20.50 3.69
CA PHE A 45 2.52 -20.10 4.39
C PHE A 45 2.82 -21.02 5.57
N ARG A 46 1.81 -21.31 6.41
CA ARG A 46 1.95 -22.19 7.56
C ARG A 46 2.38 -23.61 7.17
N GLU A 47 1.79 -24.15 6.11
CA GLU A 47 2.18 -25.44 5.53
C GLU A 47 3.62 -25.41 5.03
N MET A 48 4.04 -24.35 4.34
CA MET A 48 5.40 -24.21 3.81
C MET A 48 6.48 -24.20 4.89
N ILE A 49 6.17 -23.74 6.10
CA ILE A 49 7.16 -23.60 7.19
C ILE A 49 6.91 -24.54 8.36
N ASP A 50 5.92 -25.43 8.25
CA ASP A 50 5.48 -26.35 9.30
C ASP A 50 5.19 -25.65 10.65
N ASP A 51 4.48 -24.51 10.60
CA ASP A 51 4.12 -23.73 11.79
C ASP A 51 2.71 -23.15 11.69
N ASP A 52 1.74 -23.85 12.28
CA ASP A 52 0.33 -23.45 12.32
C ASP A 52 0.06 -22.16 13.13
N SER A 53 1.01 -21.75 13.98
CA SER A 53 0.89 -20.55 14.80
C SER A 53 1.45 -19.31 14.14
N ALA A 54 2.08 -19.47 12.97
CA ALA A 54 2.73 -18.36 12.28
C ALA A 54 1.70 -17.34 11.78
N GLU A 55 2.05 -16.07 11.92
CA GLU A 55 1.32 -14.95 11.32
C GLU A 55 2.26 -14.18 10.42
N PHE A 56 1.73 -13.60 9.34
CA PHE A 56 2.52 -12.91 8.33
C PHE A 56 1.90 -11.56 7.96
N TYR A 57 2.75 -10.66 7.52
CA TYR A 57 2.36 -9.41 6.87
C TYR A 57 3.17 -9.21 5.58
N GLU A 58 2.61 -8.51 4.60
CA GLU A 58 3.35 -8.11 3.40
C GLU A 58 4.22 -6.90 3.71
N LEU A 59 5.37 -6.79 3.06
CA LEU A 59 6.29 -5.66 3.15
C LEU A 59 5.99 -4.61 2.08
N GLU A 60 6.24 -3.35 2.39
CA GLU A 60 6.26 -2.29 1.38
C GLU A 60 7.54 -2.42 0.53
N THR A 61 7.36 -2.80 -0.73
CA THR A 61 8.46 -3.07 -1.66
C THR A 61 8.78 -1.89 -2.58
N GLY A 62 7.96 -0.84 -2.56
CA GLY A 62 8.19 0.37 -3.33
C GLY A 62 9.51 1.04 -2.94
N GLY A 63 10.36 1.31 -3.94
CA GLY A 63 11.65 1.99 -3.73
C GLY A 63 12.81 1.08 -3.33
N LEU A 64 12.59 -0.22 -3.13
CA LEU A 64 13.64 -1.19 -2.77
C LEU A 64 14.52 -1.65 -3.94
N GLY A 65 14.37 -1.09 -5.14
CA GLY A 65 15.17 -1.46 -6.31
C GLY A 65 14.99 -2.91 -6.80
N LEU A 66 13.95 -3.61 -6.34
CA LEU A 66 13.70 -5.01 -6.67
C LEU A 66 13.37 -5.21 -8.15
N HIS A 67 13.75 -6.37 -8.68
CA HIS A 67 13.39 -6.78 -10.04
C HIS A 67 11.87 -6.80 -10.22
N GLU A 68 11.36 -6.37 -11.39
CA GLU A 68 9.92 -6.23 -11.68
C GLU A 68 9.09 -7.51 -11.53
N ASN A 69 9.77 -8.65 -11.61
CA ASN A 69 9.18 -9.98 -11.43
C ASN A 69 9.11 -10.43 -9.95
N ILE A 70 9.63 -9.65 -9.00
CA ILE A 70 9.32 -9.81 -7.58
C ILE A 70 7.97 -9.14 -7.34
N ASN A 71 6.96 -9.95 -7.04
CA ASN A 71 5.60 -9.46 -6.89
C ASN A 71 5.35 -8.93 -5.48
N ASN A 72 5.72 -9.70 -4.46
CA ASN A 72 5.47 -9.38 -3.05
C ASN A 72 6.50 -10.07 -2.17
N ILE A 73 6.73 -9.51 -0.99
CA ILE A 73 7.53 -10.13 0.06
C ILE A 73 6.70 -10.12 1.34
N TYR A 74 6.69 -11.23 2.06
CA TYR A 74 5.99 -11.39 3.33
C TYR A 74 6.99 -11.72 4.43
N LYS A 75 6.74 -11.22 5.64
CA LYS A 75 7.58 -11.45 6.81
C LYS A 75 6.74 -12.00 7.96
N ALA A 76 7.29 -12.97 8.67
CA ALA A 76 6.63 -13.54 9.85
C ALA A 76 6.59 -12.50 10.98
N SER A 77 5.45 -12.38 11.66
CA SER A 77 5.26 -11.52 12.85
C SER A 77 5.04 -12.32 14.14
N ALA A 78 4.53 -13.54 14.01
CA ALA A 78 4.31 -14.48 15.11
C ALA A 78 4.64 -15.90 14.65
N GLY A 79 4.67 -16.84 15.59
CA GLY A 79 5.05 -18.23 15.36
C GLY A 79 6.28 -18.66 16.14
N GLN A 80 6.68 -19.91 15.96
CA GLN A 80 7.90 -20.50 16.50
C GLN A 80 9.16 -19.94 15.81
N ASN A 81 9.05 -19.53 14.55
CA ASN A 81 10.16 -18.96 13.79
C ASN A 81 9.77 -17.60 13.16
N LYS A 82 10.24 -16.52 13.78
CA LYS A 82 10.02 -15.13 13.30
C LYS A 82 11.05 -14.69 12.27
N ASP A 83 12.13 -15.44 12.10
CA ASP A 83 13.20 -15.14 11.15
C ASP A 83 12.87 -15.72 9.78
N ILE A 84 11.61 -15.56 9.35
CA ILE A 84 11.12 -16.10 8.07
C ILE A 84 10.63 -14.97 7.20
N ILE A 85 11.07 -15.01 5.94
CA ILE A 85 10.44 -14.29 4.85
C ILE A 85 9.93 -15.25 3.78
N ILE A 86 8.90 -14.83 3.05
CA ILE A 86 8.41 -15.54 1.88
C ILE A 86 8.40 -14.55 0.72
N ILE A 87 9.11 -14.88 -0.36
CA ILE A 87 9.19 -14.05 -1.57
C ILE A 87 8.33 -14.68 -2.65
N ARG A 88 7.44 -13.87 -3.24
CA ARG A 88 6.64 -14.25 -4.42
C ARG A 88 7.31 -13.71 -5.67
N ALA A 89 7.76 -14.60 -6.55
CA ALA A 89 8.42 -14.25 -7.80
C ALA A 89 7.72 -14.86 -9.02
N THR A 90 7.77 -14.17 -10.14
CA THR A 90 7.22 -14.62 -11.43
C THR A 90 8.32 -15.11 -12.36
N GLY A 91 8.12 -16.31 -12.89
CA GLY A 91 8.89 -16.88 -13.99
C GLY A 91 8.09 -16.88 -15.29
N ILE A 92 8.78 -16.70 -16.41
CA ILE A 92 8.15 -16.54 -17.73
C ILE A 92 8.39 -17.81 -18.55
N ALA A 93 7.31 -18.52 -18.90
CA ALA A 93 7.35 -19.73 -19.73
C ALA A 93 7.23 -19.36 -21.23
N GLY A 94 7.97 -18.35 -21.68
CA GLY A 94 7.87 -17.80 -23.02
C GLY A 94 6.43 -17.40 -23.40
N SER A 95 5.98 -17.78 -24.60
CA SER A 95 4.62 -17.50 -25.08
C SER A 95 3.53 -18.32 -24.39
N TYR A 96 3.89 -19.29 -23.55
CA TYR A 96 2.92 -20.18 -22.91
C TYR A 96 2.32 -19.59 -21.65
N GLY A 97 2.85 -18.49 -21.12
CA GLY A 97 2.32 -17.81 -19.93
C GLY A 97 3.36 -17.68 -18.82
N ILE A 98 2.87 -17.56 -17.59
CA ILE A 98 3.70 -17.30 -16.40
C ILE A 98 3.46 -18.34 -15.30
N VAL A 99 4.47 -18.51 -14.45
CA VAL A 99 4.37 -19.25 -13.20
C VAL A 99 4.79 -18.34 -12.05
N GLN A 100 4.07 -18.39 -10.95
CA GLN A 100 4.39 -17.65 -9.73
C GLN A 100 4.78 -18.65 -8.64
N MET A 101 5.96 -18.44 -8.07
CA MET A 101 6.53 -19.28 -7.01
C MET A 101 6.58 -18.51 -5.70
N LEU A 102 6.41 -19.23 -4.59
CA LEU A 102 6.74 -18.78 -3.24
C LEU A 102 8.05 -19.46 -2.82
N THR A 103 8.97 -18.69 -2.27
CA THR A 103 10.22 -19.17 -1.69
C THR A 103 10.30 -18.70 -0.25
N ALA A 104 10.27 -19.65 0.70
CA ALA A 104 10.44 -19.36 2.13
C ALA A 104 11.93 -19.40 2.48
N ILE A 105 12.41 -18.37 3.17
CA ILE A 105 13.82 -18.21 3.53
C ILE A 105 13.90 -17.94 5.03
N ASN A 106 14.78 -18.69 5.71
CA ASN A 106 15.19 -18.39 7.07
C ASN A 106 16.28 -17.31 7.04
N THR A 107 15.96 -16.14 7.59
CA THR A 107 16.80 -14.95 7.55
C THR A 107 17.93 -14.96 8.58
N SER A 108 17.86 -15.85 9.58
CA SER A 108 18.91 -15.98 10.61
C SER A 108 20.16 -16.68 10.08
N ASN A 109 19.99 -17.60 9.14
CA ASN A 109 21.07 -18.45 8.63
C ASN A 109 21.14 -18.51 7.09
N ASP A 110 20.33 -17.70 6.39
CA ASP A 110 20.35 -17.58 4.93
C ASP A 110 20.12 -18.92 4.22
N THR A 111 19.13 -19.67 4.70
CA THR A 111 18.73 -20.97 4.13
C THR A 111 17.31 -20.96 3.59
N ILE A 112 17.08 -21.71 2.52
CA ILE A 112 15.74 -21.95 1.99
C ILE A 112 15.05 -22.96 2.89
N ILE A 113 13.83 -22.65 3.33
CA ILE A 113 13.00 -23.58 4.10
C ILE A 113 12.24 -24.49 3.15
N SER A 114 11.55 -23.88 2.18
CA SER A 114 10.72 -24.58 1.20
C SER A 114 10.37 -23.69 0.02
N THR A 115 9.84 -24.31 -1.04
CA THR A 115 9.26 -23.61 -2.19
C THR A 115 7.91 -24.21 -2.57
N LYS A 116 7.01 -23.38 -3.11
CA LYS A 116 5.68 -23.84 -3.53
C LYS A 116 5.18 -23.06 -4.74
N VAL A 117 4.50 -23.75 -5.64
CA VAL A 117 3.81 -23.10 -6.77
C VAL A 117 2.60 -22.34 -6.22
N TYR A 118 2.61 -21.02 -6.31
CA TYR A 118 1.45 -20.20 -5.96
C TYR A 118 0.42 -20.20 -7.07
N ARG A 119 0.89 -20.03 -8.31
CA ARG A 119 0.00 -19.97 -9.46
C ARG A 119 0.68 -20.42 -10.73
N ASN A 120 0.03 -21.32 -11.46
CA ASN A 120 0.40 -21.66 -12.83
C ASN A 120 -0.64 -21.07 -13.79
N LYS A 121 -0.21 -20.11 -14.62
CA LYS A 121 -1.01 -19.50 -15.70
C LYS A 121 -0.44 -19.86 -17.06
N THR A 122 0.19 -21.03 -17.17
CA THR A 122 0.61 -21.54 -18.47
C THR A 122 -0.54 -22.25 -19.17
N ASP A 123 -0.64 -22.10 -20.48
CA ASP A 123 -1.68 -22.76 -21.30
C ASP A 123 -1.41 -24.27 -21.48
N ARG A 124 -0.37 -24.79 -20.82
CA ARG A 124 0.01 -26.20 -20.83
C ARG A 124 -0.64 -26.90 -19.64
N LYS A 125 -1.51 -27.87 -19.93
CA LYS A 125 -2.26 -28.66 -18.92
C LYS A 125 -1.40 -29.74 -18.26
N ASP A 126 -0.09 -29.65 -18.44
CA ASP A 126 0.88 -30.71 -18.20
C ASP A 126 1.21 -30.77 -16.69
N GLY A 127 0.40 -31.50 -15.91
CA GLY A 127 0.84 -32.25 -14.71
C GLY A 127 1.41 -31.51 -13.49
N LEU A 128 1.31 -30.19 -13.38
CA LEU A 128 1.97 -29.42 -12.31
C LEU A 128 1.15 -29.20 -11.03
N GLN A 129 0.10 -29.99 -10.79
CA GLN A 129 -0.80 -29.76 -9.65
C GLN A 129 -0.25 -30.27 -8.30
N ASP A 130 0.72 -31.19 -8.30
CA ASP A 130 1.31 -31.76 -7.07
C ASP A 130 2.79 -32.10 -7.28
N LEU A 131 3.59 -31.15 -7.74
CA LEU A 131 5.03 -31.33 -7.82
C LEU A 131 5.68 -30.62 -6.65
N ASP A 132 6.16 -31.45 -5.71
CA ASP A 132 7.29 -31.19 -4.84
C ASP A 132 8.54 -30.97 -5.74
N ALA A 133 8.49 -29.84 -6.47
CA ALA A 133 9.19 -29.68 -7.74
C ALA A 133 10.69 -29.48 -7.57
N PHE A 134 11.12 -29.19 -6.34
CA PHE A 134 12.48 -28.82 -5.96
C PHE A 134 13.02 -29.77 -4.89
N LYS A 135 13.16 -31.06 -5.24
CA LYS A 135 13.80 -32.01 -4.32
C LYS A 135 15.22 -31.56 -3.97
N GLY A 136 15.49 -31.44 -2.67
CA GLY A 136 16.83 -31.14 -2.14
C GLY A 136 17.14 -29.65 -1.99
N LEU A 137 16.18 -28.75 -2.25
CA LEU A 137 16.35 -27.33 -2.01
C LEU A 137 16.11 -26.94 -0.54
N ASP A 138 15.33 -27.75 0.18
CA ASP A 138 15.02 -27.51 1.59
C ASP A 138 16.29 -27.58 2.45
N ASN A 139 16.44 -26.59 3.32
CA ASN A 139 17.59 -26.34 4.19
C ASN A 139 18.92 -26.06 3.47
N GLN A 140 18.89 -25.73 2.17
CA GLN A 140 20.10 -25.32 1.46
C GLN A 140 20.43 -23.84 1.72
N THR A 141 21.72 -23.53 1.82
CA THR A 141 22.20 -22.14 1.85
C THR A 141 21.89 -21.45 0.52
N LEU A 142 21.62 -20.15 0.56
CA LEU A 142 21.25 -19.40 -0.65
C LEU A 142 22.37 -19.37 -1.71
N GLN A 143 23.64 -19.42 -1.29
CA GLN A 143 24.78 -19.39 -2.19
C GLN A 143 25.02 -20.72 -2.92
N ASN A 144 25.21 -20.65 -4.25
CA ASN A 144 25.67 -21.74 -5.12
C ASN A 144 24.76 -22.99 -5.20
N THR A 145 23.51 -22.89 -4.75
CA THR A 145 22.60 -24.03 -4.76
C THR A 145 22.13 -24.34 -6.18
N GLN A 146 22.62 -25.46 -6.71
CA GLN A 146 22.10 -26.06 -7.94
C GLN A 146 20.90 -26.95 -7.58
N PHE A 147 19.80 -26.74 -8.28
CA PHE A 147 18.59 -27.54 -8.11
C PHE A 147 17.95 -27.80 -9.46
N ASP A 148 17.43 -29.02 -9.62
CA ASP A 148 16.68 -29.42 -10.80
C ASP A 148 15.19 -29.42 -10.51
N VAL A 149 14.41 -28.96 -11.48
CA VAL A 149 12.95 -29.02 -11.41
C VAL A 149 12.50 -30.34 -11.98
N ILE A 150 11.85 -31.17 -11.16
CA ILE A 150 11.16 -32.35 -11.66
C ILE A 150 9.87 -31.87 -12.32
N SER A 151 9.96 -31.51 -13.61
CA SER A 151 8.82 -31.07 -14.42
C SER A 151 8.73 -31.90 -15.68
N GLN A 152 7.52 -32.33 -16.05
CA GLN A 152 7.24 -32.99 -17.33
C GLN A 152 7.26 -32.00 -18.51
N SER A 153 7.35 -30.69 -18.24
CA SER A 153 7.48 -29.61 -19.22
C SER A 153 8.76 -28.82 -18.97
N THR A 154 9.75 -28.96 -19.85
CA THR A 154 11.05 -28.27 -19.75
C THR A 154 10.88 -26.75 -19.65
N ILE A 155 9.98 -26.16 -20.44
CA ILE A 155 9.79 -24.70 -20.48
C ILE A 155 9.16 -24.20 -19.17
N THR A 156 8.13 -24.90 -18.67
CA THR A 156 7.48 -24.50 -17.42
C THR A 156 8.38 -24.76 -16.21
N GLY A 157 9.16 -25.83 -16.24
CA GLY A 157 10.17 -26.13 -15.23
C GLY A 157 11.28 -25.07 -15.16
N ASN A 158 11.76 -24.60 -16.32
CA ASN A 158 12.72 -23.49 -16.37
C ASN A 158 12.13 -22.22 -15.78
N ALA A 159 10.89 -21.86 -16.13
CA ALA A 159 10.22 -20.70 -15.54
C ALA A 159 10.09 -20.80 -14.01
N MET A 160 9.77 -21.99 -13.48
CA MET A 160 9.76 -22.22 -12.02
C MET A 160 11.15 -22.02 -11.41
N SER A 161 12.19 -22.57 -12.04
CA SER A 161 13.57 -22.42 -11.57
C SER A 161 14.02 -20.97 -11.57
N ASP A 162 13.71 -20.24 -12.64
CA ASP A 162 14.07 -18.83 -12.78
C ASP A 162 13.37 -17.97 -11.71
N ALA A 163 12.11 -18.25 -11.39
CA ALA A 163 11.39 -17.56 -10.32
C ALA A 163 12.05 -17.77 -8.95
N VAL A 164 12.42 -19.02 -8.62
CA VAL A 164 13.09 -19.34 -7.35
C VAL A 164 14.49 -18.71 -7.29
N LYS A 165 15.29 -18.82 -8.36
CA LYS A 165 16.61 -18.18 -8.45
C LYS A 165 16.52 -16.67 -8.31
N LEU A 166 15.52 -16.05 -8.94
CA LEU A 166 15.30 -14.63 -8.82
C LEU A 166 14.97 -14.22 -7.38
N ALA A 167 14.09 -14.96 -6.71
CA ALA A 167 13.76 -14.70 -5.31
C ALA A 167 15.00 -14.77 -4.41
N MET A 168 15.84 -15.79 -4.58
CA MET A 168 17.10 -15.95 -3.85
C MET A 168 18.05 -14.77 -4.12
N ALA A 169 18.33 -14.47 -5.39
CA ALA A 169 19.27 -13.42 -5.77
C ALA A 169 18.82 -12.03 -5.31
N GLN A 170 17.52 -11.75 -5.37
CA GLN A 170 16.96 -10.47 -4.92
C GLN A 170 16.99 -10.34 -3.39
N TYR A 171 16.77 -11.43 -2.66
CA TYR A 171 16.97 -11.44 -1.22
C TYR A 171 18.44 -11.17 -0.88
N GLU A 172 19.38 -11.91 -1.47
CA GLU A 172 20.82 -11.73 -1.19
C GLU A 172 21.30 -10.30 -1.50
N SER A 173 20.84 -9.73 -2.61
CA SER A 173 21.29 -8.40 -3.06
C SER A 173 20.67 -7.24 -2.28
N ASN A 174 19.49 -7.43 -1.68
CA ASN A 174 18.73 -6.36 -1.00
C ASN A 174 18.33 -6.77 0.43
N LYS A 175 19.11 -7.64 1.07
CA LYS A 175 18.74 -8.28 2.33
C LYS A 175 18.40 -7.25 3.40
N GLN A 176 19.27 -6.26 3.58
CA GLN A 176 19.10 -5.26 4.65
C GLN A 176 17.84 -4.43 4.41
N GLU A 177 17.66 -3.95 3.18
CA GLU A 177 16.52 -3.13 2.76
C GLU A 177 15.20 -3.91 2.88
N ILE A 178 15.18 -5.20 2.54
CA ILE A 178 14.02 -6.07 2.72
C ILE A 178 13.71 -6.28 4.21
N LEU A 179 14.73 -6.51 5.04
CA LEU A 179 14.52 -6.78 6.47
C LEU A 179 14.04 -5.54 7.24
N ASP A 180 14.48 -4.35 6.81
CA ASP A 180 14.10 -3.05 7.36
C ASP A 180 12.81 -2.49 6.75
N ALA A 181 12.31 -3.09 5.66
CA ALA A 181 11.10 -2.63 4.99
C ALA A 181 9.90 -2.65 5.97
N PRO A 182 9.11 -1.56 6.01
CA PRO A 182 7.95 -1.51 6.88
C PRO A 182 6.86 -2.46 6.39
N ALA A 183 5.96 -2.83 7.30
CA ALA A 183 4.73 -3.52 6.93
C ALA A 183 3.95 -2.67 5.93
N LYS A 184 3.50 -3.31 4.84
CA LYS A 184 2.65 -2.66 3.85
C LYS A 184 1.33 -2.26 4.49
N SER A 185 1.06 -0.96 4.52
CA SER A 185 -0.25 -0.49 4.91
C SER A 185 -1.25 -0.78 3.78
N TYR A 186 -2.28 -1.54 4.12
CA TYR A 186 -3.47 -1.68 3.29
C TYR A 186 -4.60 -0.79 3.77
N ASP A 187 -4.29 0.31 4.46
CA ASP A 187 -5.30 1.26 4.88
C ASP A 187 -6.11 1.66 3.64
N LEU A 188 -7.33 1.10 3.59
CA LEU A 188 -8.23 1.26 2.46
C LEU A 188 -8.71 2.71 2.36
N LEU A 189 -8.44 3.49 3.41
CA LEU A 189 -8.69 4.91 3.55
C LEU A 189 -7.49 5.60 4.20
N THR A 190 -7.13 6.75 3.66
CA THR A 190 -6.21 7.70 4.29
C THR A 190 -6.94 9.03 4.44
N VAL A 191 -6.73 9.73 5.55
CA VAL A 191 -7.27 11.06 5.80
C VAL A 191 -6.12 12.04 5.94
N ASN A 192 -5.96 12.94 4.97
CA ASN A 192 -5.02 14.05 5.08
C ASN A 192 -5.77 15.33 5.44
N VAL A 193 -5.22 16.13 6.35
CA VAL A 193 -5.79 17.42 6.75
C VAL A 193 -4.71 18.48 6.58
N SER A 194 -4.98 19.51 5.77
CA SER A 194 -4.03 20.58 5.46
C SER A 194 -4.71 21.94 5.32
N LEU A 195 -3.91 23.00 5.29
CA LEU A 195 -4.37 24.34 4.96
C LEU A 195 -4.21 24.60 3.45
N GLU A 196 -5.12 25.38 2.86
CA GLU A 196 -4.99 25.82 1.45
C GLU A 196 -3.81 26.79 1.28
N LYS A 197 -3.43 27.49 2.34
CA LYS A 197 -2.34 28.46 2.37
C LYS A 197 -1.37 28.13 3.50
N ASP A 198 -0.11 28.48 3.32
CA ASP A 198 0.89 28.39 4.38
C ASP A 198 0.48 29.24 5.58
N ILE A 199 0.73 28.72 6.78
CA ILE A 199 0.31 29.32 8.06
C ILE A 199 0.86 30.74 8.24
N GLU A 200 2.05 31.03 7.71
CA GLU A 200 2.71 32.34 7.78
C GLU A 200 1.95 33.44 7.02
N ASN A 201 1.12 33.05 6.05
CA ASN A 201 0.34 33.95 5.21
C ASN A 201 -1.08 34.16 5.72
N ILE A 202 -1.37 33.73 6.95
CA ILE A 202 -2.70 33.78 7.55
C ILE A 202 -2.68 34.77 8.71
N SER A 203 -3.59 35.75 8.68
CA SER A 203 -3.72 36.77 9.73
C SER A 203 -5.02 36.64 10.53
N PRO A 204 -5.05 37.09 11.79
CA PRO A 204 -6.30 37.24 12.53
C PRO A 204 -7.32 38.09 11.75
N GLY A 205 -8.59 37.69 11.81
CA GLY A 205 -9.71 38.33 11.11
C GLY A 205 -9.95 37.79 9.69
N GLU A 206 -8.99 37.08 9.10
CA GLU A 206 -9.14 36.47 7.78
C GLU A 206 -9.97 35.17 7.83
N SER A 207 -10.28 34.62 6.65
CA SER A 207 -10.87 33.29 6.53
C SER A 207 -9.81 32.29 6.09
N VAL A 208 -9.80 31.12 6.73
CA VAL A 208 -8.88 30.03 6.42
C VAL A 208 -9.65 28.88 5.80
N LYS A 209 -9.11 28.33 4.72
CA LYS A 209 -9.61 27.10 4.13
C LYS A 209 -8.75 25.92 4.56
N VAL A 210 -9.44 24.90 5.05
CA VAL A 210 -8.86 23.62 5.45
C VAL A 210 -9.30 22.59 4.43
N LEU A 211 -8.34 21.89 3.86
CA LEU A 211 -8.54 20.81 2.90
C LEU A 211 -8.43 19.49 3.64
N ILE A 212 -9.51 18.72 3.62
CA ILE A 212 -9.56 17.37 4.18
C ILE A 212 -9.73 16.41 3.02
N GLU A 213 -8.78 15.49 2.88
CA GLU A 213 -8.69 14.60 1.75
C GLU A 213 -8.83 13.16 2.21
N ILE A 214 -9.93 12.53 1.83
CA ILE A 214 -10.19 11.11 2.08
C ILE A 214 -9.86 10.34 0.81
N ILE A 215 -8.78 9.59 0.85
CA ILE A 215 -8.24 8.85 -0.30
C ILE A 215 -8.49 7.38 -0.06
N SER A 216 -8.98 6.67 -1.07
CA SER A 216 -9.07 5.21 -1.02
C SER A 216 -8.12 4.53 -1.99
N THR A 217 -7.42 3.52 -1.49
CA THR A 217 -6.60 2.61 -2.30
C THR A 217 -7.43 1.52 -3.00
N ASN A 218 -8.69 1.29 -2.57
CA ASN A 218 -9.65 0.40 -3.24
C ASN A 218 -11.08 0.92 -3.09
N THR A 219 -11.57 1.60 -4.13
CA THR A 219 -12.91 2.21 -4.15
C THR A 219 -14.06 1.21 -4.21
N ARG A 220 -13.82 -0.07 -4.53
CA ARG A 220 -14.84 -1.12 -4.50
C ARG A 220 -15.16 -1.52 -3.04
N LYS A 221 -14.12 -1.64 -2.20
CA LYS A 221 -14.27 -1.96 -0.78
C LYS A 221 -14.61 -0.73 0.06
N ALA A 222 -14.00 0.42 -0.25
CA ALA A 222 -14.04 1.62 0.57
C ALA A 222 -14.24 2.90 -0.29
N ASN A 223 -15.40 3.04 -0.95
CA ASN A 223 -15.67 4.21 -1.79
C ASN A 223 -15.76 5.51 -0.96
N PRO A 224 -14.86 6.51 -1.13
CA PRO A 224 -14.89 7.76 -0.35
C PRO A 224 -16.19 8.55 -0.46
N LYS A 225 -16.97 8.34 -1.54
CA LYS A 225 -18.33 8.92 -1.70
C LYS A 225 -19.34 8.43 -0.67
N LYS A 226 -19.05 7.32 0.01
CA LYS A 226 -19.89 6.69 1.03
C LYS A 226 -19.30 6.82 2.43
N ALA A 227 -18.25 7.63 2.60
CA ALA A 227 -17.66 7.87 3.91
C ALA A 227 -18.59 8.68 4.81
N SER A 228 -18.81 8.19 6.02
CA SER A 228 -19.27 9.03 7.13
C SER A 228 -18.05 9.77 7.66
N VAL A 229 -18.14 11.10 7.78
CA VAL A 229 -17.01 11.94 8.17
C VAL A 229 -17.39 12.79 9.37
N ASP A 230 -16.72 12.52 10.48
CA ASP A 230 -16.87 13.28 11.73
C ASP A 230 -15.71 14.25 11.84
N ILE A 231 -16.02 15.54 11.94
CA ILE A 231 -15.02 16.63 12.02
C ILE A 231 -15.23 17.37 13.33
N THR A 232 -14.20 17.34 14.17
CA THR A 232 -14.16 18.08 15.44
C THR A 232 -13.11 19.18 15.34
N ILE A 233 -13.49 20.39 15.72
CA ILE A 233 -12.59 21.53 15.76
C ILE A 233 -12.53 22.05 17.17
N THR A 234 -11.33 22.24 17.70
CA THR A 234 -11.09 22.91 18.96
C THR A 234 -10.32 24.20 18.76
N ARG A 235 -10.56 25.16 19.64
CA ARG A 235 -9.84 26.42 19.71
C ARG A 235 -9.38 26.63 21.14
N ASN A 236 -8.08 26.64 21.37
CA ASN A 236 -7.46 26.58 22.70
C ASN A 236 -7.98 25.39 23.54
N GLY A 237 -8.23 24.25 22.90
CA GLY A 237 -8.80 23.05 23.54
C GLY A 237 -10.32 23.03 23.62
N ASP A 238 -11.01 24.17 23.51
CA ASP A 238 -12.47 24.21 23.56
C ASP A 238 -13.10 23.86 22.21
N LYS A 239 -14.05 22.93 22.20
CA LYS A 239 -14.79 22.57 20.99
C LYS A 239 -15.59 23.75 20.47
N ILE A 240 -15.44 24.06 19.18
CA ILE A 240 -16.20 25.09 18.48
C ILE A 240 -17.16 24.47 17.46
N SER A 241 -18.09 25.29 16.94
CA SER A 241 -19.00 24.85 15.88
C SER A 241 -18.22 24.49 14.63
N THR A 242 -18.42 23.28 14.12
CA THR A 242 -17.86 22.83 12.85
C THR A 242 -18.68 23.43 11.70
N PRO A 243 -18.09 24.24 10.80
CA PRO A 243 -18.79 24.73 9.63
C PRO A 243 -19.08 23.57 8.66
N ARG A 244 -20.13 23.73 7.85
CA ARG A 244 -20.50 22.72 6.86
C ARG A 244 -19.44 22.67 5.74
N PRO A 245 -18.81 21.51 5.48
CA PRO A 245 -17.85 21.38 4.39
C PRO A 245 -18.52 21.48 3.02
N GLU A 246 -17.81 22.08 2.07
CA GLU A 246 -18.05 21.85 0.65
C GLU A 246 -17.39 20.53 0.25
N ILE A 247 -18.06 19.71 -0.57
CA ILE A 247 -17.57 18.38 -0.92
C ILE A 247 -17.39 18.28 -2.44
N SER A 248 -16.22 17.84 -2.86
CA SER A 248 -15.93 17.48 -4.24
C SER A 248 -15.34 16.07 -4.33
N TYR A 249 -15.47 15.45 -5.50
CA TYR A 249 -15.00 14.09 -5.73
C TYR A 249 -14.10 14.04 -6.96
N LYS A 250 -12.93 13.43 -6.82
CA LYS A 250 -11.97 13.27 -7.91
C LYS A 250 -11.40 11.85 -7.89
N GLY A 251 -11.91 10.99 -8.78
CA GLY A 251 -11.47 9.60 -8.86
C GLY A 251 -11.68 8.83 -7.56
N ASN A 252 -10.58 8.38 -6.95
CA ASN A 252 -10.53 7.64 -5.68
C ASN A 252 -10.46 8.54 -4.44
N LYS A 253 -10.82 9.82 -4.57
CA LYS A 253 -10.68 10.83 -3.52
C LYS A 253 -11.98 11.60 -3.29
N ALA A 254 -12.33 11.83 -2.03
CA ALA A 254 -13.30 12.83 -1.61
C ALA A 254 -12.55 13.98 -0.93
N ILE A 255 -12.82 15.20 -1.34
CA ILE A 255 -12.18 16.42 -0.82
C ILE A 255 -13.25 17.23 -0.12
N TYR A 256 -13.07 17.46 1.16
CA TYR A 256 -13.91 18.29 2.01
C TYR A 256 -13.17 19.60 2.28
N THR A 257 -13.75 20.70 1.83
CA THR A 257 -13.20 22.04 2.05
C THR A 257 -13.98 22.71 3.17
N LEU A 258 -13.33 22.91 4.32
CA LEU A 258 -13.87 23.70 5.42
C LEU A 258 -13.40 25.15 5.32
N THR A 259 -14.30 26.11 5.49
CA THR A 259 -13.93 27.52 5.62
C THR A 259 -14.16 27.97 7.06
N LEU A 260 -13.07 28.28 7.77
CA LEU A 260 -13.09 28.91 9.08
C LEU A 260 -13.09 30.43 8.89
N SER A 261 -14.24 31.07 9.11
CA SER A 261 -14.37 32.52 8.94
C SER A 261 -13.92 33.30 10.16
N ARG A 262 -13.23 34.43 9.93
CA ARG A 262 -12.83 35.39 10.97
C ARG A 262 -12.08 34.73 12.12
N ILE A 263 -11.03 33.98 11.77
CA ILE A 263 -10.16 33.31 12.75
C ILE A 263 -9.51 34.32 13.69
N ARG A 264 -9.36 33.95 14.96
CA ARG A 264 -8.68 34.74 16.01
C ARG A 264 -7.26 34.23 16.21
N ALA A 265 -6.38 35.09 16.73
CA ALA A 265 -5.06 34.66 17.23
C ALA A 265 -5.26 33.67 18.39
N ASN A 266 -5.10 32.38 18.12
CA ASN A 266 -5.39 31.25 19.00
C ASN A 266 -4.78 29.97 18.42
N SER A 267 -4.74 28.91 19.24
CA SER A 267 -4.42 27.54 18.78
C SER A 267 -5.67 26.86 18.24
N TYR A 268 -5.57 26.22 17.08
CA TYR A 268 -6.64 25.45 16.48
C TYR A 268 -6.19 24.01 16.27
N GLU A 269 -7.10 23.08 16.52
CA GLU A 269 -6.91 21.67 16.20
C GLU A 269 -8.14 21.14 15.48
N ILE A 270 -7.91 20.40 14.40
CA ILE A 270 -8.94 19.82 13.56
C ILE A 270 -8.69 18.33 13.55
N ASN A 271 -9.62 17.57 14.10
CA ASN A 271 -9.60 16.12 14.12
C ASN A 271 -10.70 15.59 13.20
N VAL A 272 -10.32 14.68 12.31
CA VAL A 272 -11.20 14.11 11.30
C VAL A 272 -11.19 12.60 11.44
N LYS A 273 -12.38 12.01 11.50
CA LYS A 273 -12.58 10.56 11.45
C LYS A 273 -13.45 10.21 10.26
N ALA A 274 -12.93 9.39 9.37
CA ALA A 274 -13.64 8.88 8.21
C ALA A 274 -13.96 7.41 8.41
N THR A 275 -15.24 7.03 8.26
CA THR A 275 -15.70 5.65 8.44
C THR A 275 -16.45 5.17 7.20
N ILE A 276 -16.08 4.01 6.67
CA ILE A 276 -16.83 3.26 5.64
C ILE A 276 -17.03 1.84 6.13
N LYS A 277 -18.26 1.48 6.50
CA LYS A 277 -18.59 0.18 7.12
C LYS A 277 -17.76 -0.05 8.39
N LYS A 278 -16.81 -0.98 8.37
CA LYS A 278 -15.88 -1.31 9.47
C LYS A 278 -14.49 -0.67 9.31
N ILE A 279 -14.25 0.02 8.19
CA ILE A 279 -12.96 0.64 7.89
C ILE A 279 -13.00 2.06 8.42
N THR A 280 -12.01 2.42 9.23
CA THR A 280 -11.89 3.74 9.83
C THR A 280 -10.51 4.29 9.52
N ALA A 281 -10.43 5.58 9.23
CA ALA A 281 -9.17 6.32 9.13
C ALA A 281 -9.33 7.66 9.82
N GLU A 282 -8.26 8.15 10.44
CA GLU A 282 -8.25 9.38 11.20
C GLU A 282 -7.12 10.28 10.72
N GLY A 283 -7.32 11.59 10.81
CA GLY A 283 -6.34 12.59 10.44
C GLY A 283 -6.53 13.84 11.29
N SER A 284 -5.43 14.51 11.61
CA SER A 284 -5.43 15.69 12.48
C SER A 284 -4.55 16.78 11.93
N LEU A 285 -4.94 18.04 12.15
CA LEU A 285 -4.13 19.21 11.89
C LEU A 285 -4.20 20.15 13.07
N ARG A 286 -3.04 20.53 13.60
CA ARG A 286 -2.91 21.58 14.61
C ARG A 286 -2.12 22.76 14.06
N PHE A 287 -2.60 23.97 14.29
CA PHE A 287 -1.91 25.19 13.88
C PHE A 287 -2.24 26.36 14.82
N ASP A 288 -1.30 27.28 14.92
CA ASP A 288 -1.44 28.47 15.75
C ASP A 288 -1.49 29.72 14.88
N ILE A 289 -2.49 30.56 15.11
CA ILE A 289 -2.55 31.90 14.52
C ILE A 289 -1.98 32.87 15.54
N LYS A 290 -0.90 33.57 15.18
CA LYS A 290 -0.29 34.60 16.01
C LYS A 290 -0.78 35.99 15.61
N ASP A 291 -0.80 36.92 16.55
CA ASP A 291 -1.09 38.32 16.22
C ASP A 291 0.12 38.94 15.50
N LYS A 292 -0.12 39.71 14.43
CA LYS A 292 0.98 40.31 13.65
C LYS A 292 1.81 41.29 14.50
N LEU A 293 1.18 41.91 15.49
CA LEU A 293 1.85 42.77 16.48
C LEU A 293 2.86 42.01 17.34
N GLU A 294 2.58 40.77 17.75
CA GLU A 294 3.53 39.97 18.53
C GLU A 294 4.76 39.60 17.72
N LEU A 295 4.59 39.24 16.44
CA LEU A 295 5.69 38.93 15.54
C LEU A 295 6.56 40.16 15.25
N GLU A 296 5.96 41.34 15.05
CA GLU A 296 6.70 42.58 14.81
C GLU A 296 7.39 43.11 16.09
N VAL A 297 6.80 42.92 17.27
CA VAL A 297 7.43 43.22 18.56
C VAL A 297 8.59 42.27 18.84
N ILE A 298 8.43 40.96 18.61
CA ILE A 298 9.52 39.99 18.73
C ILE A 298 10.64 40.34 17.75
N LYS A 299 10.34 40.62 16.48
CA LYS A 299 11.35 41.02 15.49
C LYS A 299 12.10 42.28 15.93
N ARG A 300 11.39 43.30 16.42
CA ARG A 300 12.00 44.53 16.95
C ARG A 300 12.77 44.34 18.26
N MET A 301 12.40 43.35 19.08
CA MET A 301 13.16 42.99 20.29
C MET A 301 14.49 42.30 19.97
N PHE A 302 14.62 41.67 18.80
CA PHE A 302 15.82 40.96 18.37
C PHE A 302 16.58 41.64 17.21
N GLU A 303 16.01 42.66 16.57
CA GLU A 303 16.72 43.57 15.65
C GLU A 303 17.63 44.52 16.45
N GLY A 304 18.74 43.99 16.97
CA GLY A 304 19.78 44.79 17.66
C GLY A 304 20.62 44.03 18.69
N THR A 305 20.25 42.81 19.06
CA THR A 305 20.98 41.99 20.04
C THR A 305 21.79 40.93 19.32
N THR A 306 23.09 41.16 19.17
CA THR A 306 24.03 40.21 18.55
C THR A 306 24.45 39.06 19.47
N GLU A 307 24.15 39.11 20.77
CA GLU A 307 24.43 38.01 21.70
C GLU A 307 23.33 37.90 22.76
N VAL A 308 22.71 36.72 22.85
CA VAL A 308 21.92 36.30 24.01
C VAL A 308 22.77 35.28 24.75
N THR A 309 23.43 35.72 25.83
CA THR A 309 24.09 34.80 26.77
C THR A 309 23.02 34.25 27.70
N LEU A 310 22.73 32.95 27.59
CA LEU A 310 21.97 32.25 28.62
C LEU A 310 22.83 32.21 29.88
N ILE A 311 22.44 32.97 30.90
CA ILE A 311 22.97 32.80 32.24
C ILE A 311 22.23 31.60 32.83
N GLU A 312 22.93 30.48 32.96
CA GLU A 312 22.48 29.40 33.84
C GLU A 312 22.51 29.95 35.27
N GLU A 313 21.33 30.12 35.88
CA GLU A 313 21.24 30.27 37.34
C GLU A 313 21.63 28.92 37.95
N ASP A 314 22.90 28.81 38.36
CA ASP A 314 23.35 27.86 39.37
C ASP A 314 22.51 28.06 40.63
N THR A 315 21.50 27.22 40.80
CA THR A 315 20.84 27.02 42.09
C THR A 315 21.55 25.89 42.81
N GLU A 316 22.73 26.19 43.36
CA GLU A 316 23.24 25.45 44.51
C GLU A 316 22.68 26.06 45.81
N THR A 317 22.05 25.18 46.60
CA THR A 317 21.56 25.27 47.99
C THR A 317 20.22 25.95 48.28
#